data_AF-A0AAF0R8W3-F1
#
_entry.id   AF-A0AAF0R8W3-F1
#
_cell.length_a   1.000
_cell.length_b   1.000
_cell.length_c   1.000
_cell.angle_alpha   90.00
_cell.angle_beta   90.00
_cell.angle_gamma   90.00
#
_symmetry.space_group_name_H-M   'P 1'
#
loop_
_entity.id
_entity.type
_entity.pdbx_description
1 polymer ?
#
loop_
_entity_poly.entity_id
_entity_poly.type
_entity_poly.pdbx_seq_one_letter_code
_entity_poly.pdbx_strand_id
1 'polypeptide(L)'
;MVRGKVEMKRIENATSRQVTFSKRRNGVMKKAYELSVLCDAQVALIIFSQKGKLFQFSSSRLHLTADATLSHGLFVLFYVVSVC
;
A
#
# COMPACT_ATOMS: atom_id res chain seq x y z
N MET A 1 16.14 -2.17 22.01
CA MET A 1 14.77 -2.56 22.38
C MET A 1 14.37 -3.75 21.50
N VAL A 2 14.11 -4.92 22.08
CA VAL A 2 13.78 -6.14 21.33
C VAL A 2 12.36 -6.05 20.78
N ARG A 3 12.16 -6.44 19.51
CA ARG A 3 10.83 -6.48 18.89
C ARG A 3 10.05 -7.68 19.43
N GLY A 4 9.09 -7.44 20.32
CA GLY A 4 8.17 -8.48 20.77
C GLY A 4 7.33 -9.05 19.62
N LYS A 5 7.06 -10.36 19.66
CA LYS A 5 6.11 -11.01 18.74
C LYS A 5 4.71 -10.47 19.04
N VAL A 6 3.98 -10.10 17.99
CA VAL A 6 2.60 -9.61 18.09
C VAL A 6 1.70 -10.62 17.39
N GLU A 7 0.59 -10.98 18.02
CA GLU A 7 -0.44 -11.83 17.42
C GLU A 7 -1.07 -11.14 16.21
N MET A 8 -1.44 -11.93 15.19
CA MET A 8 -2.10 -11.43 13.98
C MET A 8 -3.61 -11.27 14.23
N LYS A 9 -3.94 -10.32 15.09
CA LYS A 9 -5.32 -9.87 15.39
C LYS A 9 -5.39 -8.35 15.43
N ARG A 10 -6.61 -7.81 15.43
CA ARG A 10 -6.81 -6.35 15.59
C ARG A 10 -6.25 -5.90 16.94
N ILE A 11 -5.40 -4.87 16.93
CA ILE A 11 -4.89 -4.26 18.17
C ILE A 11 -6.03 -3.44 18.80
N GLU A 12 -6.40 -3.76 20.03
CA GLU A 12 -7.51 -3.10 20.74
C GLU A 12 -7.14 -1.68 21.18
N ASN A 13 -5.98 -1.54 21.84
CA ASN A 13 -5.46 -0.25 22.30
C ASN A 13 -5.25 0.72 21.12
N ALA A 14 -5.94 1.85 21.14
CA ALA A 14 -5.95 2.84 20.06
C ALA A 14 -4.56 3.47 19.82
N THR A 15 -3.82 3.80 20.87
CA THR A 15 -2.48 4.41 20.78
C THR A 15 -1.49 3.42 20.16
N SER A 16 -1.46 2.19 20.67
CA SER A 16 -0.61 1.12 20.12
C SER A 16 -0.98 0.79 18.68
N ARG A 17 -2.28 0.83 18.34
CA ARG A 17 -2.77 0.63 16.96
C ARG A 17 -2.30 1.74 16.03
N GLN A 18 -2.36 3.01 16.45
CA GLN A 18 -1.91 4.15 15.66
C GLN A 18 -0.40 4.11 15.42
N VAL A 19 0.41 3.86 16.46
CA VAL A 19 1.86 3.73 16.32
C VAL A 19 2.22 2.55 15.42
N THR A 20 1.56 1.41 15.61
CA THR A 20 1.78 0.22 14.78
C THR A 20 1.39 0.47 13.32
N PHE A 21 0.26 1.14 13.07
CA PHE A 21 -0.18 1.53 11.73
C PHE A 21 0.90 2.39 11.05
N SER A 22 1.39 3.44 11.71
CA SER A 22 2.44 4.30 11.15
C SER A 22 3.71 3.52 10.81
N LYS A 23 4.18 2.66 11.73
CA LYS A 23 5.39 1.83 11.51
C LYS A 23 5.21 0.83 10.38
N ARG A 24 4.10 0.08 10.37
CA ARG A 24 3.83 -0.95 9.34
C ARG A 24 3.59 -0.32 7.97
N ARG A 25 2.80 0.75 7.89
CA ARG A 25 2.55 1.52 6.65
C ARG A 25 3.86 1.95 6.01
N ASN A 26 4.76 2.55 6.79
CA ASN A 26 6.07 2.98 6.29
C ASN A 26 6.91 1.78 5.80
N GLY A 27 6.89 0.66 6.54
CA GLY A 27 7.58 -0.56 6.13
C GLY A 27 7.05 -1.15 4.81
N VAL A 28 5.72 -1.20 4.64
CA VAL A 28 5.08 -1.68 3.41
C VAL A 28 5.39 -0.76 2.23
N MET A 29 5.28 0.55 2.40
CA MET A 29 5.64 1.52 1.36
C MET A 29 7.11 1.36 0.92
N LYS A 30 8.03 1.17 1.87
CA LYS A 30 9.44 0.92 1.56
C LYS A 30 9.61 -0.37 0.75
N LYS A 31 8.90 -1.44 1.11
CA LYS A 31 8.96 -2.71 0.36
C LYS A 31 8.35 -2.62 -1.03
N ALA A 32 7.25 -1.90 -1.18
CA ALA A 32 6.65 -1.63 -2.49
C ALA A 32 7.62 -0.84 -3.39
N TYR A 33 8.32 0.16 -2.83
CA TYR A 33 9.36 0.89 -3.53
C TYR A 33 10.55 -0.01 -3.92
N GLU A 34 11.11 -0.75 -2.97
CA GLU A 34 12.21 -1.71 -3.23
C GLU A 34 11.84 -2.67 -4.36
N LEU A 35 10.63 -3.24 -4.34
CA LEU A 35 10.14 -4.14 -5.38
C LEU A 35 10.03 -3.46 -6.75
N SER A 36 9.48 -2.24 -6.78
CA SER A 36 9.33 -1.48 -8.02
C SER A 36 10.68 -1.17 -8.68
N VAL A 37 11.72 -0.89 -7.88
CA VAL A 37 13.05 -0.57 -8.41
C VAL A 37 13.82 -1.85 -8.78
N LEU A 38 13.77 -2.89 -7.94
CA LEU A 38 14.57 -4.11 -8.14
C LEU A 38 14.07 -4.96 -9.31
N CYS A 39 12.76 -4.98 -9.54
CA CYS A 39 12.15 -5.85 -10.55
C CYS A 39 11.53 -5.07 -11.72
N ASP A 40 11.75 -3.75 -11.78
CA ASP A 40 11.08 -2.83 -12.70
C ASP A 40 9.55 -3.00 -12.78
N ALA A 41 8.96 -3.38 -11.64
CA ALA A 41 7.54 -3.71 -11.57
C ALA A 41 6.69 -2.45 -11.34
N GLN A 42 5.54 -2.38 -12.03
CA GLN A 42 4.53 -1.36 -11.75
C GLN A 42 3.75 -1.75 -10.48
N VAL A 43 3.89 -0.94 -9.43
CA VAL A 43 3.27 -1.19 -8.12
C VAL A 43 2.49 0.04 -7.67
N ALA A 44 1.25 -0.16 -7.21
CA ALA A 44 0.43 0.84 -6.54
C ALA A 44 -0.07 0.31 -5.18
N LEU A 45 -0.17 1.19 -4.19
CA LEU A 45 -0.63 0.89 -2.84
C LEU A 45 -1.57 1.99 -2.35
N ILE A 46 -2.76 1.60 -1.88
CA ILE A 46 -3.77 2.50 -1.30
C ILE A 46 -4.10 2.03 0.11
N ILE A 47 -3.99 2.93 1.09
CA ILE A 47 -4.26 2.64 2.51
C ILE A 47 -5.16 3.72 3.09
N PHE A 48 -6.30 3.31 3.65
CA PHE A 48 -7.17 4.18 4.42
C PHE A 48 -6.90 4.04 5.92
N SER A 49 -6.72 5.17 6.59
CA SER A 49 -6.71 5.21 8.06
C SER A 49 -8.13 5.09 8.61
N GLN A 50 -8.26 4.64 9.87
CA GLN A 50 -9.52 4.71 10.61
C GLN A 50 -10.07 6.13 10.73
N LYS A 51 -9.23 7.15 10.56
CA LYS A 51 -9.63 8.58 10.54
C LYS A 51 -10.01 9.08 9.13
N GLY A 52 -10.18 8.20 8.15
CA GLY A 52 -10.51 8.56 6.76
C GLY A 52 -9.35 9.18 5.97
N LYS A 53 -8.14 9.26 6.54
CA LYS A 53 -6.96 9.76 5.81
C LYS A 53 -6.50 8.74 4.76
N LEU A 54 -6.40 9.19 3.51
CA LEU A 54 -5.85 8.44 2.39
C LEU A 54 -4.33 8.51 2.41
N PHE A 55 -3.68 7.36 2.26
CA PHE A 55 -2.25 7.25 2.03
C PHE A 55 -2.02 6.41 0.77
N GLN A 56 -1.30 6.97 -0.19
CA GLN A 56 -1.05 6.30 -1.47
C GLN A 56 0.45 6.27 -1.79
N PHE A 57 0.86 5.21 -2.47
CA PHE A 57 2.18 5.09 -3.11
C PHE A 57 1.96 4.56 -4.53
N SER A 58 2.71 5.09 -5.48
CA SER A 58 2.68 4.65 -6.86
C SER A 58 4.08 4.73 -7.48
N SER A 59 4.47 3.70 -8.22
CA SER A 59 5.66 3.74 -9.07
C SER A 59 5.44 4.76 -10.20
N SER A 60 6.49 5.46 -10.62
CA SER A 60 6.46 6.64 -11.53
C SER A 60 5.74 6.44 -12.86
N ARG A 61 5.51 5.19 -13.31
CA ARG A 61 4.70 4.89 -14.51
C ARG A 61 3.19 4.86 -14.24
N LEU A 62 2.78 4.67 -13.00
CA LEU A 62 1.40 4.67 -12.53
C LEU A 62 1.05 6.05 -11.97
N HIS A 63 1.24 7.12 -12.75
CA HIS A 63 0.58 8.40 -12.49
C HIS A 63 -0.85 8.38 -13.05
N LEU A 64 -1.55 7.25 -12.88
CA LEU A 64 -2.99 7.23 -13.04
C LEU A 64 -3.57 7.71 -11.70
N THR A 65 -4.07 8.93 -11.77
CA THR A 65 -4.85 9.60 -10.75
C THR A 65 -5.74 8.63 -9.99
N ALA A 66 -5.84 8.82 -8.67
CA ALA A 66 -6.79 8.12 -7.80
C ALA A 66 -8.26 8.22 -8.28
N ASP A 67 -8.53 9.05 -9.29
CA ASP A 67 -9.82 9.19 -9.99
C ASP A 67 -10.12 8.06 -10.99
N ALA A 68 -9.12 7.32 -11.49
CA ALA A 68 -9.33 6.27 -12.49
C ALA A 68 -9.95 4.97 -11.92
N THR A 69 -9.98 4.81 -10.59
CA THR A 69 -10.58 3.64 -9.93
C THR A 69 -12.10 3.55 -10.13
N LEU A 70 -12.78 4.66 -10.47
CA LEU A 70 -14.23 4.69 -10.67
C LEU A 70 -14.67 4.50 -12.13
N SER A 71 -13.80 4.73 -13.13
CA SER A 71 -14.13 4.57 -14.56
C SER A 71 -13.37 3.45 -15.27
N HIS A 72 -12.22 3.00 -14.75
CA HIS A 72 -11.31 2.06 -15.42
C HIS A 72 -11.13 0.72 -14.70
N GLY A 73 -12.10 0.28 -13.89
CA GLY A 73 -12.09 -1.05 -13.26
C GLY A 73 -11.94 -2.20 -14.28
N LEU A 74 -12.33 -1.98 -15.54
CA LEU A 74 -12.10 -2.93 -16.62
C LEU A 74 -10.65 -2.87 -17.17
N PHE A 75 -10.05 -1.69 -17.35
CA PHE A 75 -8.80 -1.55 -18.12
C PHE A 75 -7.54 -1.98 -17.36
N VAL A 76 -7.51 -1.81 -16.04
CA VAL A 76 -6.36 -2.21 -15.20
C VAL A 76 -6.22 -3.73 -15.13
N LEU A 77 -7.34 -4.47 -15.16
CA LEU A 77 -7.32 -5.93 -15.23
C LEU A 77 -6.71 -6.43 -16.55
N PHE A 78 -6.97 -5.73 -17.67
CA PHE A 78 -6.37 -6.07 -18.97
C PHE A 78 -4.87 -5.76 -19.02
N TYR A 79 -4.40 -4.68 -18.40
CA TYR A 79 -2.98 -4.31 -18.46
C TYR A 79 -2.08 -5.23 -17.64
N VAL A 80 -2.58 -5.80 -16.53
CA VAL A 80 -1.86 -6.81 -15.75
C VAL A 80 -1.78 -8.15 -16.48
N VAL A 81 -2.75 -8.48 -17.33
CA VAL A 81 -2.77 -9.75 -18.10
C VAL A 81 -1.91 -9.69 -19.37
N SER A 82 -1.67 -8.51 -19.94
CA SER A 82 -0.92 -8.38 -21.21
C SER A 82 0.61 -8.40 -21.06
N VAL A 83 1.15 -8.50 -19.84
CA VAL A 83 2.60 -8.63 -19.58
C VAL A 83 2.92 -10.03 -19.05
N CYS A 84 2.39 -11.05 -19.74
CA CYS A 84 2.87 -12.42 -19.78
C CYS A 84 2.81 -12.89 -21.23
#